data_AF-R1B9F9-F1
#
_entry.id   AF-R1B9F9-F1
#
_cell.length_a   1.000
_cell.length_b   1.000
_cell.length_c   1.000
_cell.angle_alpha   90.00
_cell.angle_beta   90.00
_cell.angle_gamma   90.00
#
_symmetry.space_group_name_H-M   'P 1'
#
loop_
_entity.id
_entity.type
_entity.pdbx_description
1 polymer ?
#
loop_
_entity_poly.entity_id
_entity_poly.type
_entity_poly.pdbx_seq_one_letter_code
_entity_poly.pdbx_strand_id
1 'polypeptide(L)'
;MTSLLGNTATARFELPSTDSPWQVAFGAPSKLGRCLSPRTFLAFRVLLALFWTGITIWSMVDHKANDLETAPEFYIYLTNWSLLIEWFYLVSATFVTRMALRNPKRTALDGAPSKTPLFARITYAAQVETYVLSFFVFVLYWALVYDGGTIHALSVFTHGVNFLVALADCLVAGIPMRLVQFWLPFVISSTCVRVE
;
A
#
# COMPACT_ATOMS: atom_id res chain seq x y z
N MET A 1 -22.91 -9.97 22.21
CA MET A 1 -22.83 -8.82 21.27
C MET A 1 -21.43 -8.57 20.70
N THR A 2 -20.41 -9.35 21.06
CA THR A 2 -19.03 -9.22 20.55
C THR A 2 -18.76 -9.92 19.21
N SER A 3 -19.67 -10.76 18.69
CA SER A 3 -19.41 -11.56 17.48
C SER A 3 -19.83 -10.89 16.16
N LEU A 4 -20.67 -9.85 16.19
CA LEU A 4 -21.17 -9.19 14.98
C LEU A 4 -20.18 -8.16 14.40
N LEU A 5 -19.45 -7.46 15.27
CA LEU A 5 -18.44 -6.46 14.85
C LEU A 5 -17.20 -7.12 14.21
N GLY A 6 -16.79 -8.28 14.73
CA GLY A 6 -15.65 -9.04 14.19
C GLY A 6 -15.89 -9.53 12.76
N ASN A 7 -17.13 -9.96 12.45
CA ASN A 7 -17.49 -10.46 11.11
C ASN A 7 -17.59 -9.35 10.05
N THR A 8 -17.96 -8.12 10.45
CA THR A 8 -18.03 -6.99 9.52
C THR A 8 -16.67 -6.40 9.16
N ALA A 9 -15.69 -6.47 10.07
CA ALA A 9 -14.33 -5.99 9.80
C ALA A 9 -13.57 -6.97 8.91
N THR A 10 -13.71 -8.27 9.13
CA THR A 10 -13.06 -9.30 8.32
C THR A 10 -13.58 -9.33 6.88
N ALA A 11 -14.87 -9.11 6.66
CA ALA A 11 -15.49 -9.06 5.34
C ALA A 11 -15.05 -7.86 4.47
N ARG A 12 -14.55 -6.77 5.07
CA ARG A 12 -14.16 -5.56 4.33
C ARG A 12 -12.77 -5.62 3.68
N PHE A 13 -11.87 -6.46 4.21
CA PHE A 13 -10.52 -6.66 3.67
C PHE A 13 -10.38 -7.96 2.86
N GLU A 14 -11.51 -8.55 2.46
CA GLU A 14 -11.51 -9.66 1.51
C GLU A 14 -11.41 -9.12 0.08
N LEU A 15 -10.58 -9.77 -0.73
CA LEU A 15 -10.52 -9.51 -2.17
C LEU A 15 -11.93 -9.66 -2.78
N PRO A 16 -12.33 -8.82 -3.75
CA PRO A 16 -13.66 -8.94 -4.36
C PRO A 16 -13.90 -10.33 -4.98
N SER A 17 -14.81 -11.10 -4.35
CA SER A 17 -15.43 -12.37 -4.77
C SER A 17 -14.49 -13.50 -5.26
N THR A 18 -14.36 -14.51 -4.40
CA THR A 18 -14.43 -16.00 -4.59
C THR A 18 -14.16 -16.71 -5.93
N ASP A 19 -14.12 -16.05 -7.08
CA ASP A 19 -14.02 -16.71 -8.39
C ASP A 19 -12.56 -16.75 -8.92
N SER A 20 -11.71 -15.86 -8.41
CA SER A 20 -10.29 -15.81 -8.80
C SER A 20 -9.38 -16.00 -7.57
N PRO A 21 -8.49 -17.01 -7.57
CA PRO A 21 -7.52 -17.21 -6.51
C PRO A 21 -6.62 -15.97 -6.35
N TRP A 22 -6.20 -15.64 -5.12
CA TRP A 22 -5.32 -14.50 -4.83
C TRP A 22 -4.05 -14.47 -5.70
N GLN A 23 -3.59 -15.65 -6.15
CA GLN A 23 -2.47 -15.79 -7.07
C GLN A 23 -2.73 -15.10 -8.41
N VAL A 24 -3.97 -15.08 -8.88
CA VAL A 24 -4.38 -14.38 -10.11
C VAL A 24 -4.36 -12.87 -9.85
N ALA A 25 -4.92 -12.42 -8.73
CA ALA A 25 -4.98 -11.00 -8.38
C ALA A 25 -3.58 -10.39 -8.20
N PHE A 26 -2.66 -11.09 -7.55
CA PHE A 26 -1.31 -10.58 -7.28
C PHE A 26 -0.24 -11.03 -8.28
N GLY A 27 -0.51 -12.04 -9.09
CA GLY A 27 0.48 -12.66 -9.98
C GLY A 27 0.42 -12.17 -11.43
N ALA A 28 -0.63 -11.45 -11.83
CA ALA A 28 -0.80 -10.94 -13.17
C ALA A 28 -0.99 -9.42 -13.18
N PRO A 29 -0.50 -8.71 -14.20
CA PRO A 29 -0.75 -7.28 -14.36
C PRO A 29 -2.20 -7.02 -14.78
N SER A 30 -2.60 -5.75 -14.66
CA SER A 30 -3.88 -5.23 -15.10
C SER A 30 -4.05 -5.29 -16.62
N LYS A 31 -5.26 -4.96 -17.11
CA LYS A 31 -5.51 -4.77 -18.55
C LYS A 31 -4.66 -3.66 -19.16
N LEU A 32 -4.27 -2.65 -18.38
CA LEU A 32 -3.39 -1.58 -18.83
C LEU A 32 -1.93 -2.08 -18.94
N GLY A 33 -1.52 -2.94 -18.00
CA GLY A 33 -0.23 -3.62 -18.01
C GLY A 33 -0.21 -4.93 -18.81
N ARG A 34 -1.20 -5.19 -19.67
CA ARG A 34 -1.41 -6.49 -20.36
C ARG A 34 -0.20 -6.99 -21.17
N CYS A 35 0.69 -6.08 -21.57
CA CYS A 35 1.90 -6.41 -22.32
C CYS A 35 3.05 -6.91 -21.43
N LEU A 36 2.94 -6.76 -20.10
CA LEU A 36 3.94 -7.23 -19.16
C LEU A 36 3.78 -8.73 -18.93
N SER A 37 4.84 -9.49 -19.17
CA SER A 37 4.90 -10.87 -18.71
C SER A 37 4.80 -10.91 -17.17
N PRO A 38 4.33 -12.00 -16.54
CA PRO A 38 4.27 -12.09 -15.08
C PRO A 38 5.64 -11.88 -14.41
N ARG A 39 6.74 -12.25 -15.07
CA ARG A 39 8.10 -12.00 -14.58
C ARG A 39 8.50 -10.53 -14.69
N THR A 40 8.12 -9.86 -15.79
CA THR A 40 8.34 -8.41 -15.96
C THR A 40 7.52 -7.62 -14.94
N PHE A 41 6.30 -8.05 -14.65
CA PHE A 41 5.47 -7.45 -13.59
C PHE A 41 6.11 -7.61 -12.20
N LEU A 42 6.66 -8.79 -11.88
CA LEU A 42 7.44 -8.96 -10.65
C LEU A 42 8.67 -8.06 -10.63
N ALA A 43 9.42 -7.95 -11.73
CA ALA A 43 10.58 -7.08 -11.82
C ALA A 43 10.21 -5.60 -11.60
N PHE A 44 9.09 -5.15 -12.17
CA PHE A 44 8.52 -3.83 -11.92
C PHE A 44 8.25 -3.59 -10.41
N ARG A 45 7.61 -4.54 -9.72
CA ARG A 45 7.37 -4.43 -8.28
C ARG A 45 8.66 -4.42 -7.45
N VAL A 46 9.65 -5.24 -7.82
CA VAL A 46 10.98 -5.22 -7.19
C VAL A 46 11.64 -3.85 -7.35
N LEU A 47 11.60 -3.27 -8.56
CA LEU A 47 12.19 -1.96 -8.83
C LEU A 47 11.51 -0.87 -8.00
N LEU A 48 10.18 -0.85 -7.94
CA LEU A 48 9.44 0.08 -7.08
C LEU A 48 9.81 -0.09 -5.61
N ALA A 49 9.83 -1.32 -5.10
CA ALA A 49 10.16 -1.58 -3.70
C ALA A 49 11.59 -1.15 -3.35
N LEU A 50 12.57 -1.41 -4.22
CA LEU A 50 13.96 -0.98 -4.00
C LEU A 50 14.10 0.55 -4.06
N PHE A 51 13.50 1.18 -5.07
CA PHE A 51 13.48 2.63 -5.20
C PHE A 51 12.89 3.28 -3.94
N TRP A 52 11.71 2.81 -3.51
CA TRP A 52 11.02 3.37 -2.36
C TRP A 52 11.73 3.08 -1.02
N THR A 53 12.41 1.94 -0.92
CA THR A 53 13.31 1.64 0.22
C THR A 53 14.44 2.68 0.30
N GLY A 54 15.04 3.04 -0.83
CA GLY A 54 16.08 4.07 -0.88
C GLY A 54 15.59 5.42 -0.39
N ILE A 55 14.42 5.87 -0.87
CA ILE A 55 13.79 7.12 -0.42
C ILE A 55 13.45 7.08 1.08
N THR A 56 12.95 5.93 1.56
CA THR A 56 12.62 5.74 2.98
C THR A 56 13.86 5.88 3.87
N ILE A 57 14.97 5.24 3.50
CA ILE A 57 16.23 5.34 4.22
C ILE A 57 16.76 6.77 4.16
N TRP A 58 16.73 7.42 2.99
CA TRP A 58 17.17 8.81 2.85
C TRP A 58 16.36 9.73 3.77
N SER A 59 15.03 9.61 3.78
CA SER A 59 14.15 10.39 4.65
C SER A 59 14.46 10.22 6.14
N MET A 60 14.68 8.98 6.60
CA MET A 60 15.05 8.71 7.99
C MET A 60 16.43 9.27 8.37
N VAL A 61 17.41 9.13 7.48
CA VAL A 61 18.78 9.63 7.70
C VAL A 61 18.81 11.15 7.73
N ASP A 62 18.10 11.81 6.80
CA ASP A 62 18.01 13.27 6.74
C ASP A 62 17.34 13.83 7.99
N HIS A 63 16.23 13.24 8.44
CA HIS A 63 15.56 13.66 9.67
C HIS A 63 16.48 13.50 10.90
N LYS A 64 17.16 12.35 11.03
CA LYS A 64 18.09 12.11 12.15
C LYS A 64 19.32 13.03 12.12
N ALA A 65 19.85 13.32 10.93
CA ALA A 65 21.07 14.12 10.78
C ALA A 65 20.84 15.59 11.12
N ASN A 66 19.65 16.11 10.83
CA ASN A 66 19.29 17.49 11.13
C ASN A 66 18.79 17.66 12.57
N ASP A 67 18.31 16.60 13.24
CA ASP A 67 17.60 16.74 14.51
C ASP A 67 17.64 15.46 15.38
N LEU A 68 18.74 15.27 16.11
CA LEU A 68 18.99 14.03 16.88
C LEU A 68 18.11 13.90 18.14
N GLU A 69 17.71 15.03 18.75
CA GLU A 69 16.89 15.05 19.97
C GLU A 69 15.39 14.84 19.68
N THR A 70 14.93 15.17 18.48
CA THR A 70 13.53 15.10 18.05
C THR A 70 13.24 13.94 17.11
N ALA A 71 14.15 12.96 16.98
CA ALA A 71 13.96 11.76 16.15
C ALA A 71 12.59 11.03 16.32
N PRO A 72 11.92 11.02 17.50
CA PRO A 72 10.56 10.49 17.63
C PRO A 72 9.50 11.28 16.83
N GLU A 73 9.72 12.56 16.54
CA GLU A 73 8.82 13.40 15.75
C GLU A 73 8.66 12.91 14.31
N PHE A 74 9.60 12.10 13.81
CA PHE A 74 9.41 11.43 12.52
C PHE A 74 8.05 10.73 12.45
N TYR A 75 7.60 10.12 13.55
CA TYR A 75 6.34 9.37 13.62
C TYR A 75 5.11 10.22 13.94
N ILE A 76 5.23 11.54 14.07
CA ILE A 76 4.05 12.42 14.20
C ILE A 76 3.58 12.95 12.84
N TYR A 77 4.46 12.97 11.84
CA TYR A 77 4.14 13.51 10.52
C TYR A 77 3.38 12.50 9.65
N LEU A 78 2.24 12.93 9.10
CA LEU A 78 1.42 12.13 8.19
C LEU A 78 2.20 11.67 6.95
N THR A 79 3.08 12.51 6.41
CA THR A 79 3.94 12.19 5.25
C THR A 79 4.90 11.04 5.54
N ASN A 80 5.43 10.97 6.76
CA ASN A 80 6.33 9.89 7.14
C ASN A 80 5.55 8.58 7.30
N TRP A 81 4.32 8.63 7.81
CA TRP A 81 3.42 7.47 7.83
C TRP A 81 3.04 7.00 6.42
N SER A 82 2.69 7.91 5.49
CA SER A 82 2.37 7.51 4.12
C SER A 82 3.57 6.84 3.46
N LEU A 83 4.78 7.37 3.67
CA LEU A 83 6.03 6.80 3.18
C LEU A 83 6.29 5.40 3.75
N LEU A 84 6.12 5.19 5.06
CA LEU A 84 6.31 3.90 5.73
C LEU A 84 5.30 2.84 5.28
N ILE A 85 4.02 3.22 5.17
CA ILE A 85 2.94 2.33 4.72
C ILE A 85 3.15 1.93 3.27
N GLU A 86 3.53 2.87 2.40
CA GLU A 86 3.84 2.61 1.00
C GLU A 86 5.05 1.68 0.85
N TRP A 87 6.10 1.89 1.64
CA TRP A 87 7.26 1.00 1.68
C TRP A 87 6.86 -0.43 2.08
N PHE A 88 6.12 -0.56 3.19
CA PHE A 88 5.64 -1.86 3.66
C PHE A 88 4.76 -2.54 2.60
N TYR A 89 3.88 -1.78 1.95
CA TYR A 89 3.04 -2.27 0.88
C TYR A 89 3.86 -2.79 -0.30
N LEU A 90 4.78 -2.01 -0.86
CA LEU A 90 5.54 -2.39 -2.06
C LEU A 90 6.42 -3.62 -1.83
N VAL A 91 7.03 -3.73 -0.64
CA VAL A 91 7.79 -4.93 -0.23
C VAL A 91 6.86 -6.14 -0.12
N SER A 92 5.71 -5.99 0.55
CA SER A 92 4.73 -7.05 0.70
C SER A 92 4.15 -7.48 -0.66
N ALA A 93 3.80 -6.53 -1.52
CA ALA A 93 3.30 -6.75 -2.87
C ALA A 93 4.30 -7.56 -3.72
N THR A 94 5.59 -7.24 -3.63
CA THR A 94 6.68 -8.00 -4.26
C THR A 94 6.72 -9.43 -3.74
N PHE A 95 6.65 -9.61 -2.42
CA PHE A 95 6.63 -10.93 -1.79
C PHE A 95 5.42 -11.76 -2.22
N VAL A 96 4.21 -11.18 -2.19
CA VAL A 96 2.96 -11.85 -2.57
C VAL A 96 2.97 -12.20 -4.06
N THR A 97 3.41 -11.30 -4.94
CA THR A 97 3.55 -11.59 -6.38
C THR A 97 4.53 -12.75 -6.60
N ARG A 98 5.69 -12.76 -5.94
CA ARG A 98 6.63 -13.88 -6.03
C ARG A 98 6.01 -15.20 -5.57
N MET A 99 5.28 -15.19 -4.47
CA MET A 99 4.60 -16.37 -3.92
C MET A 99 3.48 -16.87 -4.86
N ALA A 100 2.74 -15.96 -5.48
CA ALA A 100 1.73 -16.26 -6.48
C ALA A 100 2.34 -16.95 -7.72
N LEU A 101 3.48 -16.46 -8.20
CA LEU A 101 4.19 -17.04 -9.35
C LEU A 101 4.84 -18.39 -9.06
N ARG A 102 5.27 -18.63 -7.81
CA ARG A 102 5.85 -19.92 -7.39
C ARG A 102 4.79 -20.99 -7.15
N ASN A 103 3.57 -20.60 -6.83
CA ASN A 103 2.46 -21.50 -6.54
C ASN A 103 1.26 -21.19 -7.45
N PRO A 104 1.42 -21.25 -8.80
CA PRO A 104 0.33 -20.98 -9.72
C PRO A 104 -0.79 -21.98 -9.44
N LYS A 105 -2.00 -21.47 -9.18
CA LYS A 105 -3.24 -22.21 -8.82
C LYS A 105 -3.02 -23.69 -8.44
N ARG A 106 -2.82 -23.98 -7.15
CA ARG A 106 -3.23 -25.29 -6.64
C ARG A 106 -4.74 -25.23 -6.46
N THR A 107 -5.50 -25.82 -7.38
CA THR A 107 -6.81 -26.36 -7.01
C THR A 107 -6.58 -27.20 -5.76
N ALA A 108 -7.27 -26.90 -4.65
CA ALA A 108 -7.32 -27.85 -3.55
C ALA A 108 -7.76 -29.19 -4.15
N LEU A 109 -7.20 -30.30 -3.69
CA LEU A 109 -7.55 -31.64 -4.19
C LEU A 109 -9.07 -31.92 -4.17
N ASP A 110 -9.83 -31.09 -3.46
CA ASP A 110 -11.25 -31.26 -3.18
C ASP A 110 -12.15 -30.28 -3.96
N GLY A 111 -11.61 -29.52 -4.93
CA GLY A 111 -12.37 -28.56 -5.74
C GLY A 111 -12.80 -27.27 -5.00
N ALA A 112 -12.48 -27.14 -3.71
CA ALA A 112 -12.76 -25.94 -2.93
C ALA A 112 -11.78 -24.79 -3.28
N PRO A 113 -12.25 -23.53 -3.38
CA PRO A 113 -11.37 -22.38 -3.57
C PRO A 113 -10.40 -22.26 -2.38
N SER A 114 -9.10 -22.17 -2.66
CA SER A 114 -8.08 -22.00 -1.62
C SER A 114 -8.34 -20.71 -0.85
N LYS A 115 -8.54 -20.81 0.47
CA LYS A 115 -8.72 -19.64 1.34
C LYS A 115 -7.57 -18.65 1.16
N THR A 116 -7.89 -17.37 0.95
CA THR A 116 -6.87 -16.30 0.81
C THR A 116 -6.01 -16.24 2.08
N PRO A 117 -4.67 -16.40 1.96
CA PRO A 117 -3.79 -16.40 3.12
C PRO A 117 -3.68 -15.00 3.74
N LEU A 118 -3.34 -14.95 5.04
CA LEU A 118 -3.29 -13.72 5.81
C LEU A 118 -2.35 -12.66 5.19
N PHE A 119 -1.17 -13.07 4.72
CA PHE A 119 -0.22 -12.14 4.10
C PHE A 119 -0.78 -11.42 2.88
N ALA A 120 -1.61 -12.09 2.06
CA ALA A 120 -2.24 -11.49 0.89
C ALA A 120 -3.34 -10.50 1.28
N ARG A 121 -4.07 -10.79 2.37
CA ARG A 121 -5.08 -9.88 2.93
C ARG A 121 -4.44 -8.62 3.53
N ILE A 122 -3.36 -8.77 4.30
CA ILE A 122 -2.62 -7.64 4.87
C ILE A 122 -2.03 -6.77 3.75
N THR A 123 -1.44 -7.39 2.73
CA THR A 123 -0.91 -6.67 1.57
C THR A 123 -2.00 -5.88 0.85
N TYR A 124 -3.18 -6.48 0.68
CA TYR A 124 -4.33 -5.80 0.08
C TYR A 124 -4.82 -4.62 0.93
N ALA A 125 -4.88 -4.77 2.26
CA ALA A 125 -5.22 -3.66 3.14
C ALA A 125 -4.21 -2.51 3.01
N ALA A 126 -2.91 -2.82 3.08
CA ALA A 126 -1.84 -1.83 2.94
C ALA A 126 -1.85 -1.14 1.55
N GLN A 127 -2.26 -1.86 0.49
CA GLN A 127 -2.44 -1.29 -0.84
C GLN A 127 -3.45 -0.16 -0.85
N VAL A 128 -4.63 -0.40 -0.26
CA VAL A 128 -5.71 0.58 -0.21
C VAL A 128 -5.25 1.81 0.57
N GLU A 129 -4.64 1.59 1.74
CA GLU A 129 -4.12 2.68 2.57
C GLU A 129 -3.05 3.51 1.83
N THR A 130 -2.14 2.84 1.12
CA THR A 130 -1.11 3.50 0.32
C THR A 130 -1.72 4.44 -0.69
N TYR A 131 -2.66 3.96 -1.52
CA TYR A 131 -3.20 4.78 -2.61
C TYR A 131 -3.99 5.98 -2.09
N VAL A 132 -4.70 5.81 -0.98
CA VAL A 132 -5.48 6.88 -0.35
C VAL A 132 -4.58 7.91 0.32
N LEU A 133 -3.66 7.47 1.18
CA LEU A 133 -2.76 8.36 1.92
C LEU A 133 -1.81 9.11 0.99
N SER A 134 -1.21 8.44 0.00
CA SER A 134 -0.28 9.10 -0.93
C SER A 134 -0.99 10.17 -1.76
N PHE A 135 -2.26 9.96 -2.16
CA PHE A 135 -3.06 11.00 -2.81
C PHE A 135 -3.36 12.18 -1.87
N PHE A 136 -3.76 11.92 -0.62
CA PHE A 136 -4.02 12.99 0.34
C PHE A 136 -2.77 13.79 0.66
N VAL A 137 -1.64 13.14 0.92
CA VAL A 137 -0.37 13.82 1.20
C VAL A 137 0.04 14.69 0.01
N PHE A 138 -0.13 14.21 -1.22
CA PHE A 138 0.11 15.02 -2.42
C PHE A 138 -0.77 16.28 -2.44
N VAL A 139 -2.09 16.13 -2.31
CA VAL A 139 -3.02 17.28 -2.37
C VAL A 139 -2.79 18.25 -1.21
N LEU A 140 -2.72 17.74 0.03
CA LEU A 140 -2.55 18.56 1.22
C LEU A 140 -1.24 19.33 1.17
N TYR A 141 -0.14 18.68 0.75
CA TYR A 141 1.14 19.37 0.65
C TYR A 141 1.10 20.48 -0.40
N TRP A 142 0.77 20.15 -1.65
CA TRP A 142 0.86 21.12 -2.75
C TRP A 142 -0.23 22.19 -2.73
N ALA A 143 -1.39 21.92 -2.12
CA ALA A 143 -2.49 22.88 -2.04
C ALA A 143 -2.48 23.72 -0.76
N LEU A 144 -2.00 23.17 0.38
CA LEU A 144 -2.14 23.82 1.69
C LEU A 144 -0.82 24.10 2.42
N VAL A 145 0.20 23.23 2.27
CA VAL A 145 1.46 23.35 3.03
C VAL A 145 2.52 24.11 2.24
N TYR A 146 2.59 23.92 0.93
CA TYR A 146 3.59 24.57 0.09
C TYR A 146 3.30 26.07 -0.02
N ASP A 147 4.27 26.88 0.40
CA ASP A 147 4.18 28.33 0.50
C ASP A 147 4.75 29.08 -0.72
N GLY A 148 5.18 28.36 -1.76
CA GLY A 148 5.85 28.94 -2.93
C GLY A 148 7.36 29.15 -2.76
N GLY A 149 7.94 28.72 -1.64
CA GLY A 149 9.37 28.82 -1.35
C GLY A 149 10.25 27.82 -2.10
N THR A 150 11.50 27.71 -1.67
CA THR A 150 12.49 26.79 -2.23
C THR A 150 12.04 25.34 -2.06
N ILE A 151 12.05 24.58 -3.15
CA ILE A 151 11.68 23.16 -3.13
C ILE A 151 12.92 22.32 -2.85
N HIS A 152 12.89 21.57 -1.74
CA HIS A 152 13.90 20.57 -1.43
C HIS A 152 13.61 19.27 -2.17
N ALA A 153 14.67 18.58 -2.63
CA ALA A 153 14.53 17.35 -3.40
C ALA A 153 13.74 16.28 -2.64
N LEU A 154 14.02 16.10 -1.34
CA LEU A 154 13.33 15.12 -0.51
C LEU A 154 11.82 15.41 -0.42
N SER A 155 11.41 16.68 -0.32
CA SER A 155 9.99 17.07 -0.35
C SER A 155 9.31 16.68 -1.66
N VAL A 156 9.98 16.82 -2.80
CA VAL A 156 9.44 16.35 -4.09
C VAL A 156 9.21 14.84 -4.05
N PHE A 157 10.14 14.07 -3.49
CA PHE A 157 10.01 12.63 -3.39
C PHE A 157 8.91 12.20 -2.43
N THR A 158 8.88 12.74 -1.21
CA THR A 158 7.95 12.32 -0.15
C THR A 158 6.52 12.80 -0.34
N HIS A 159 6.30 13.89 -1.09
CA HIS A 159 4.96 14.44 -1.35
C HIS A 159 4.48 14.22 -2.79
N GLY A 160 5.36 14.43 -3.78
CA GLY A 160 5.04 14.31 -5.21
C GLY A 160 5.20 12.89 -5.74
N VAL A 161 6.44 12.39 -5.72
CA VAL A 161 6.79 11.07 -6.27
C VAL A 161 6.12 9.94 -5.50
N ASN A 162 5.86 10.12 -4.21
CA ASN A 162 5.04 9.23 -3.38
C ASN A 162 3.71 8.88 -4.05
N PHE A 163 2.94 9.88 -4.46
CA PHE A 163 1.69 9.63 -5.18
C PHE A 163 1.92 9.00 -6.56
N LEU A 164 2.95 9.41 -7.29
CA LEU A 164 3.23 8.85 -8.62
C LEU A 164 3.61 7.37 -8.58
N VAL A 165 4.37 6.94 -7.57
CA VAL A 165 4.73 5.52 -7.37
C VAL A 165 3.50 4.70 -7.02
N ALA A 166 2.70 5.16 -6.05
CA ALA A 166 1.43 4.55 -5.69
C ALA A 166 0.48 4.44 -6.91
N LEU A 167 0.36 5.50 -7.70
CA LEU A 167 -0.46 5.54 -8.91
C LEU A 167 0.05 4.57 -9.98
N ALA A 168 1.36 4.53 -10.22
CA ALA A 168 1.98 3.63 -11.18
C ALA A 168 1.69 2.16 -10.82
N ASP A 169 1.89 1.77 -9.56
CA ASP A 169 1.55 0.41 -9.11
C ASP A 169 0.03 0.16 -9.19
N CYS A 170 -0.82 1.12 -8.80
CA CYS A 170 -2.28 1.00 -8.93
C CYS A 170 -2.71 0.68 -10.36
N LEU A 171 -2.17 1.41 -11.34
CA LEU A 171 -2.50 1.25 -12.74
C LEU A 171 -1.96 -0.06 -13.32
N VAL A 172 -0.74 -0.46 -12.95
CA VAL A 172 -0.09 -1.68 -13.47
C VAL A 172 -0.61 -2.95 -12.80
N ALA A 173 -0.85 -2.94 -11.49
CA ALA A 173 -1.38 -4.08 -10.76
C ALA A 173 -2.89 -4.25 -11.00
N GLY A 174 -3.65 -3.15 -11.02
CA GLY A 174 -5.08 -3.16 -11.30
C GLY A 174 -5.91 -4.04 -10.37
N ILE A 175 -5.44 -4.26 -9.13
CA ILE A 175 -6.19 -4.96 -8.11
C ILE A 175 -7.35 -4.04 -7.69
N PRO A 176 -8.62 -4.49 -7.78
CA PRO A 176 -9.77 -3.63 -7.56
C PRO A 176 -9.81 -3.13 -6.11
N MET A 177 -9.95 -1.81 -5.97
CA MET A 177 -10.29 -1.17 -4.71
C MET A 177 -11.79 -0.90 -4.67
N ARG A 178 -12.43 -1.17 -3.53
CA ARG A 178 -13.82 -0.76 -3.30
C ARG A 178 -13.80 0.64 -2.70
N LEU A 179 -14.58 1.57 -3.23
CA LEU A 179 -14.67 2.94 -2.68
C LEU A 179 -15.07 2.98 -1.20
N VAL A 180 -15.80 1.97 -0.71
CA VAL A 180 -16.12 1.85 0.73
C VAL A 180 -14.87 1.67 1.61
N GLN A 181 -13.79 1.15 1.07
CA GLN A 181 -12.53 0.95 1.80
C GLN A 181 -11.72 2.24 1.93
N PHE A 182 -12.04 3.27 1.14
CA PHE A 182 -11.48 4.63 1.29
C PHE A 182 -11.71 5.21 2.69
N TRP A 183 -12.85 4.89 3.30
CA TRP A 183 -13.26 5.44 4.59
C TRP A 183 -12.78 4.63 5.81
N LEU A 184 -12.26 3.42 5.60
CA LEU A 184 -11.82 2.52 6.68
C LEU A 184 -10.76 3.13 7.62
N PRO A 185 -9.70 3.78 7.15
CA PRO A 185 -8.70 4.38 8.06
C PRO A 185 -9.31 5.47 8.94
N PHE A 186 -10.25 6.26 8.41
CA PHE A 186 -10.96 7.30 9.16
C PHE A 186 -11.95 6.71 10.19
N VAL A 187 -12.63 5.62 9.84
CA VAL A 187 -13.54 4.93 10.77
C VAL A 187 -12.76 4.27 11.90
N ILE A 188 -11.66 3.58 11.60
CA ILE A 188 -10.83 2.94 12.63
C ILE A 188 -10.20 4.01 13.54
N SER A 189 -9.64 5.09 12.97
CA SER A 189 -9.09 6.20 13.73
C SER A 189 -10.14 6.87 14.64
N SER A 190 -11.33 7.19 14.12
CA SER A 190 -12.40 7.81 14.92
C SER A 190 -12.99 6.88 16.00
N THR A 191 -12.94 5.55 15.81
CA THR A 191 -13.31 4.59 16.85
C THR A 191 -12.23 4.44 17.93
N CYS A 192 -10.95 4.56 17.59
CA CYS A 192 -9.83 4.52 18.55
C CYS A 192 -9.64 5.86 19.30
N VAL A 193 -10.20 6.97 18.82
CA VAL A 193 -10.25 8.26 19.54
C VAL A 193 -11.38 8.30 20.56
N ARG A 194 -12.29 7.32 20.58
CA ARG A 194 -13.28 7.17 21.65
C ARG A 194 -12.70 6.35 22.80
N VAL A 195 -11.66 6.90 23.44
CA VAL A 195 -11.25 6.50 24.79
C VAL A 195 -11.72 7.61 25.72
N GLU A 196 -12.79 7.28 26.44
CA GLU A 196 -13.39 7.97 27.59
C GLU A 196 -14.05 9.34 27.36
#